data_AF-A0A2H5XQV0-F1
#
_entry.id   AF-A0A2H5XQV0-F1
#
_cell.length_a   1.000
_cell.length_b   1.000
_cell.length_c   1.000
_cell.angle_alpha   90.00
_cell.angle_beta   90.00
_cell.angle_gamma   90.00
#
_symmetry.space_group_name_H-M   'P 1'
#
loop_
_entity.id
_entity.type
_entity.pdbx_description
1 polymer ?
#
loop_
_entity_poly.entity_id
_entity_poly.type
_entity_poly.pdbx_seq_one_letter_code
_entity_poly.pdbx_strand_id
1 'polypeptide(L)'
;MKFNCIAQTKIRAYDILIFILFVFLVWVFVISAFSYQTPSFVKIERPPDIAEEADEPPAVFPHLFHQEMFYCYVCHPATFRYGRNFMTHNDFDRGKFCGACHNGKISLNIDDMDCEVCHH
;
A
#
# COMPACT_ATOMS: atom_id res chain seq x y z
N MET A 1 52.06 23.25 36.99
CA MET A 1 50.98 23.36 35.98
C MET A 1 50.63 21.95 35.51
N LYS A 2 49.49 21.40 35.93
CA LYS A 2 49.05 20.04 35.56
C LYS A 2 48.23 20.14 34.28
N PHE A 3 48.79 19.72 33.15
CA PHE A 3 48.01 19.51 31.93
C PHE A 3 47.29 18.16 32.05
N ASN A 4 45.97 18.21 32.18
CA ASN A 4 45.12 17.03 32.19
C ASN A 4 45.19 16.33 30.82
N CYS A 5 45.49 15.03 30.83
CA CYS A 5 45.38 14.14 29.69
C CYS A 5 43.93 14.12 29.17
N ILE A 6 43.71 14.68 27.98
CA ILE A 6 42.51 14.38 27.20
C ILE A 6 42.73 12.98 26.65
N ALA A 7 41.99 12.00 27.16
CA ALA A 7 42.05 10.61 26.73
C ALA A 7 41.76 10.54 25.22
N GLN A 8 42.80 10.31 24.41
CA GLN A 8 42.65 10.10 22.98
C GLN A 8 42.08 8.70 22.77
N THR A 9 40.80 8.60 22.46
CA THR A 9 40.14 7.34 22.13
C THR A 9 40.75 6.80 20.84
N LYS A 10 41.59 5.77 20.94
CA LYS A 10 42.20 5.10 19.77
C LYS A 10 41.14 4.28 19.04
N ILE A 11 40.58 4.86 17.98
CA ILE A 11 39.71 4.15 17.02
C ILE A 11 40.58 3.12 16.28
N ARG A 12 40.27 1.83 16.42
CA ARG A 12 40.96 0.74 15.74
C ARG A 12 40.24 0.38 14.44
N ALA A 13 40.95 -0.20 13.48
CA ALA A 13 40.37 -0.53 12.16
C ALA A 13 39.13 -1.45 12.25
N TYR A 14 39.09 -2.33 13.27
CA TYR A 14 37.92 -3.19 13.50
C TYR A 14 36.71 -2.40 14.03
N ASP A 15 36.91 -1.28 14.75
CA ASP A 15 35.81 -0.41 15.20
C ASP A 15 35.12 0.23 13.98
N ILE A 16 35.91 0.61 12.96
CA ILE A 16 35.42 1.14 11.68
C ILE A 16 34.65 0.06 10.91
N LEU A 17 35.19 -1.17 10.85
CA LEU A 17 34.53 -2.31 10.20
C LEU A 17 33.18 -2.65 10.85
N ILE A 18 33.13 -2.68 12.18
CA ILE A 18 31.88 -2.91 12.94
C ILE A 18 30.87 -1.81 12.65
N PHE A 19 31.31 -0.54 12.61
CA PHE A 19 30.45 0.58 12.28
C PHE A 19 29.88 0.49 10.87
N ILE A 20 30.71 0.18 9.86
CA ILE A 20 30.27 -0.01 8.47
C ILE A 20 29.26 -1.16 8.37
N LEU A 21 29.53 -2.29 9.03
CA LEU A 21 28.62 -3.44 9.04
C LEU A 21 27.29 -3.07 9.70
N PHE A 22 27.32 -2.35 10.82
CA PHE A 22 26.11 -1.88 11.50
C PHE A 22 25.29 -0.95 10.61
N VAL A 23 25.92 0.03 9.96
CA VAL A 23 25.24 0.93 9.02
C VAL A 23 24.65 0.15 7.84
N PHE A 24 25.37 -0.83 7.30
CA PHE A 24 24.86 -1.68 6.23
C PHE A 24 23.65 -2.51 6.66
N LEU A 25 23.70 -3.13 7.84
CA LEU A 25 22.59 -3.92 8.38
C LEU A 25 21.36 -3.04 8.66
N VAL A 26 21.55 -1.85 9.22
CA VAL A 26 20.47 -0.88 9.42
C VAL A 26 19.89 -0.44 8.07
N TRP A 27 20.74 -0.19 7.06
CA TRP A 27 20.29 0.19 5.73
C TRP A 27 19.46 -0.91 5.05
N VAL A 28 19.91 -2.17 5.12
CA VAL A 28 19.16 -3.34 4.62
C VAL A 28 17.81 -3.46 5.33
N PHE A 29 17.80 -3.31 6.66
CA PHE A 29 16.57 -3.33 7.44
C PHE A 29 15.60 -2.21 7.02
N VAL A 30 16.08 -0.98 6.87
CA VAL A 30 15.27 0.18 6.44
C VAL A 30 14.68 -0.04 5.05
N ILE A 31 15.45 -0.58 4.10
CA ILE A 31 14.93 -0.89 2.75
C ILE A 31 13.83 -1.94 2.80
N SER A 32 14.04 -2.99 3.60
CA SER A 32 13.03 -4.05 3.75
C SER A 32 11.73 -3.54 4.41
N ALA A 33 11.82 -2.55 5.31
CA ALA A 33 10.64 -1.98 5.94
C ALA A 33 9.75 -1.22 4.93
N PHE A 34 10.35 -0.60 3.90
CA PHE A 34 9.62 0.18 2.91
C PHE A 34 8.71 -0.68 2.02
N SER A 35 9.05 -1.95 1.77
CA SER A 35 8.20 -2.85 0.98
C SER A 35 6.89 -3.23 1.66
N TYR A 36 6.76 -3.02 2.98
CA TYR A 36 5.53 -3.30 3.73
C TYR A 36 4.56 -2.12 3.78
N GLN A 37 4.92 -0.98 3.18
CA GLN A 37 4.14 0.25 3.29
C GLN A 37 3.01 0.28 2.26
N THR A 38 2.07 -0.65 2.34
CA THR A 38 0.80 -0.60 1.60
C THR A 38 -0.29 -0.03 2.50
N PRO A 39 -1.12 0.92 2.02
CA PRO A 39 -2.24 1.42 2.82
C PRO A 39 -3.20 0.26 3.09
N SER A 40 -3.67 0.10 4.34
CA SER A 40 -4.62 -0.96 4.70
C SER A 40 -5.98 -0.75 4.02
N PHE A 41 -6.39 0.52 3.85
CA PHE A 41 -7.61 0.93 3.17
C PHE A 41 -7.30 2.00 2.15
N VAL A 42 -7.95 1.93 0.99
CA VAL A 42 -7.92 2.97 -0.03
C VAL A 42 -9.32 3.50 -0.24
N LYS A 43 -9.53 4.77 0.08
CA LYS A 43 -10.76 5.48 -0.24
C LYS A 43 -10.72 5.91 -1.71
N ILE A 44 -11.75 5.54 -2.45
CA ILE A 44 -11.91 5.84 -3.87
C ILE A 44 -12.71 7.14 -3.95
N GLU A 45 -12.00 8.27 -3.93
CA GLU A 45 -12.63 9.58 -4.04
C GLU A 45 -13.33 9.77 -5.40
N ARG A 46 -14.54 10.33 -5.33
CA ARG A 46 -15.34 10.66 -6.50
C ARG A 46 -14.93 12.01 -7.09
N PRO A 47 -14.98 12.20 -8.43
CA PRO A 47 -14.90 13.51 -9.05
C PRO A 47 -15.89 14.52 -8.42
N PRO A 48 -15.50 15.81 -8.24
CA PRO A 48 -16.32 16.79 -7.52
C PRO A 48 -17.71 17.01 -8.14
N ASP A 49 -17.82 16.88 -9.46
CA ASP A 49 -19.04 17.06 -10.25
C ASP A 49 -20.14 16.05 -9.94
N ILE A 50 -19.79 14.88 -9.39
CA ILE A 50 -20.75 13.83 -9.00
C ILE A 50 -20.64 13.49 -7.51
N ALA A 51 -19.71 14.13 -6.77
CA ALA A 51 -19.51 13.91 -5.35
C ALA A 51 -20.68 14.43 -4.51
N GLU A 52 -21.22 15.59 -4.86
CA GLU A 52 -22.35 16.22 -4.14
C GLU A 52 -23.70 15.56 -4.45
N GLU A 53 -23.77 14.76 -5.52
CA GLU A 53 -25.03 14.32 -6.11
C GLU A 53 -25.38 12.86 -5.83
N ALA A 54 -24.43 12.05 -5.37
CA ALA A 54 -24.76 10.68 -4.98
C ALA A 54 -24.97 10.56 -3.48
N ASP A 55 -25.99 9.79 -3.14
CA ASP A 55 -26.48 9.58 -1.79
C ASP A 55 -25.51 8.71 -0.96
N GLU A 56 -24.72 7.87 -1.64
CA GLU A 56 -23.79 6.93 -1.05
C GLU A 56 -22.40 7.54 -0.86
N PRO A 57 -21.74 7.23 0.27
CA PRO A 57 -20.39 7.68 0.53
C PRO A 57 -19.39 7.10 -0.50
N PRO A 58 -18.18 7.66 -0.62
CA PRO A 58 -17.16 7.13 -1.51
C PRO A 58 -16.79 5.68 -1.14
N ALA A 59 -16.48 4.86 -2.15
CA ALA A 59 -16.14 3.46 -1.90
C ALA A 59 -14.80 3.31 -1.16
N VAL A 60 -14.68 2.29 -0.31
CA VAL A 60 -13.46 1.94 0.42
C VAL A 60 -13.00 0.55 0.02
N PHE A 61 -11.73 0.45 -0.39
CA PHE A 61 -11.07 -0.80 -0.75
C PHE A 61 -10.12 -1.28 0.36
N PRO A 62 -10.36 -2.43 1.00
CA PRO A 62 -9.47 -2.97 2.03
C PRO A 62 -8.34 -3.80 1.40
N HIS A 63 -7.14 -3.21 1.26
CA HIS A 63 -5.96 -3.93 0.79
C HIS A 63 -5.65 -5.13 1.68
N LEU A 64 -5.75 -4.97 3.01
CA LEU A 64 -5.38 -6.03 3.94
C LEU A 64 -6.15 -7.32 3.68
N PHE A 65 -7.47 -7.22 3.49
CA PHE A 65 -8.32 -8.37 3.17
C PHE A 65 -7.94 -9.02 1.84
N HIS A 66 -7.67 -8.23 0.82
CA HIS A 66 -7.27 -8.77 -0.49
C HIS A 66 -5.84 -9.34 -0.46
N GLN A 67 -4.95 -8.80 0.37
CA GLN A 67 -3.56 -9.25 0.53
C GLN A 67 -3.46 -10.60 1.23
N GLU A 68 -4.46 -10.99 2.02
CA GLU A 68 -4.53 -12.35 2.59
C GLU A 68 -4.70 -13.42 1.49
N MET A 69 -5.27 -13.06 0.33
CA MET A 69 -5.54 -13.99 -0.76
C MET A 69 -4.70 -13.76 -2.02
N PHE A 70 -4.25 -12.53 -2.26
CA PHE A 70 -3.60 -12.14 -3.50
C PHE A 70 -2.34 -11.31 -3.29
N TYR A 71 -1.35 -11.51 -4.16
CA TYR A 71 -0.13 -10.70 -4.19
C TYR A 71 -0.33 -9.39 -4.97
N CYS A 72 0.51 -8.39 -4.69
CA CYS A 72 0.43 -7.06 -5.30
C CYS A 72 0.36 -7.08 -6.84
N TYR A 73 1.07 -8.02 -7.49
CA TYR A 73 1.14 -8.11 -8.95
C TYR A 73 -0.15 -8.64 -9.59
N VAL A 74 -1.07 -9.22 -8.81
CA VAL A 74 -2.39 -9.65 -9.30
C VAL A 74 -3.23 -8.44 -9.67
N CYS A 75 -3.14 -7.37 -8.87
CA CYS A 75 -3.89 -6.14 -9.10
C CYS A 75 -3.06 -5.10 -9.87
N HIS A 76 -1.79 -4.93 -9.51
CA HIS A 76 -0.94 -3.86 -10.02
C HIS A 76 0.15 -4.35 -10.99
N PRO A 77 0.48 -3.56 -12.02
CA PRO A 77 -0.19 -2.32 -12.44
C PRO A 77 -1.37 -2.56 -13.40
N ALA A 78 -1.73 -3.83 -13.65
CA ALA A 78 -2.61 -4.23 -14.75
C ALA A 78 -4.07 -3.85 -14.51
N THR A 79 -4.71 -4.44 -13.49
CA THR A 79 -6.13 -4.19 -13.16
C THR A 79 -6.33 -2.81 -12.55
N PHE A 80 -5.38 -2.39 -11.71
CA PHE A 80 -5.33 -1.07 -11.11
C PHE A 80 -3.94 -0.47 -11.31
N ARG A 81 -3.88 0.82 -11.63
CA ARG A 81 -2.63 1.58 -11.60
C ARG A 81 -2.31 1.96 -10.15
N TYR A 82 -1.02 2.14 -9.85
CA TYR A 82 -0.64 2.81 -8.60
C TYR A 82 -1.17 4.24 -8.60
N GLY A 83 -1.88 4.63 -7.54
CA GLY A 83 -2.51 5.94 -7.41
C GLY A 83 -3.96 5.96 -7.90
N ARG A 84 -4.38 7.10 -8.50
CA ARG A 84 -5.78 7.33 -8.88
C ARG A 84 -6.18 6.49 -10.09
N ASN A 85 -7.31 5.79 -9.96
CA ASN A 85 -7.97 5.08 -11.04
C ASN A 85 -9.36 5.71 -11.26
N PHE A 86 -9.74 5.91 -12.51
CA PHE A 86 -11.09 6.36 -12.88
C PHE A 86 -11.87 5.15 -13.36
N MET A 87 -12.97 4.87 -12.68
CA MET A 87 -13.82 3.71 -12.95
C MET A 87 -15.28 4.05 -12.67
N THR A 88 -16.17 3.34 -13.34
CA THR A 88 -17.62 3.44 -13.20
C THR A 88 -18.21 2.06 -12.95
N HIS A 89 -19.44 1.95 -12.44
CA HIS A 89 -20.09 0.65 -12.29
C HIS A 89 -20.22 -0.10 -13.63
N ASN A 90 -20.46 0.61 -14.73
CA ASN A 90 -20.47 0.01 -16.08
C ASN A 90 -19.10 -0.57 -16.50
N ASP A 91 -17.98 -0.11 -15.94
CA ASP A 91 -16.69 -0.79 -16.15
C ASP A 91 -16.68 -2.18 -15.49
N PHE A 92 -17.39 -2.37 -14.39
CA PHE A 92 -17.43 -3.63 -13.65
C PHE A 92 -18.21 -4.70 -14.41
N ASP A 93 -19.36 -4.34 -15.00
CA ASP A 93 -20.15 -5.22 -15.89
C ASP A 93 -19.33 -5.72 -17.09
N ARG A 94 -18.34 -4.91 -17.51
CA ARG A 94 -17.40 -5.24 -18.59
C ARG A 94 -16.16 -6.00 -18.10
N GLY A 95 -16.15 -6.46 -16.85
CA GLY A 95 -15.07 -7.25 -16.26
C GLY A 95 -13.80 -6.46 -15.95
N LYS A 96 -13.89 -5.14 -15.77
CA LYS A 96 -12.74 -4.30 -15.42
C LYS A 96 -12.73 -3.97 -13.94
N PHE A 97 -11.57 -3.56 -13.43
CA PHE A 97 -11.38 -3.13 -12.04
C PHE A 97 -11.94 -4.16 -11.05
N CYS A 98 -12.89 -3.77 -10.21
CA CYS A 98 -13.51 -4.63 -9.21
C CYS A 98 -14.24 -5.82 -9.88
N GLY A 99 -14.90 -5.59 -11.01
CA GLY A 99 -15.61 -6.61 -11.79
C GLY A 99 -14.68 -7.62 -12.49
N ALA A 100 -13.35 -7.43 -12.46
CA ALA A 100 -12.42 -8.45 -12.92
C ALA A 100 -12.48 -9.73 -12.04
N CYS A 101 -12.81 -9.55 -10.75
CA CYS A 101 -12.94 -10.64 -9.79
C CYS A 101 -14.36 -10.77 -9.24
N HIS A 102 -15.02 -9.65 -8.93
CA HIS A 102 -16.42 -9.62 -8.50
C HIS A 102 -17.38 -9.81 -9.67
N ASN A 103 -17.34 -11.02 -10.24
CA ASN A 103 -18.03 -11.42 -11.46
C ASN A 103 -18.85 -12.71 -11.30
N GLY A 104 -19.06 -13.16 -10.06
CA GLY A 104 -19.79 -14.39 -9.73
C GLY A 104 -19.00 -15.68 -9.99
N LYS A 105 -17.74 -15.60 -10.46
CA LYS A 105 -16.87 -16.77 -10.70
C LYS A 105 -15.70 -16.84 -9.73
N ILE A 106 -15.03 -15.71 -9.50
CA ILE A 106 -13.87 -15.63 -8.58
C ILE A 106 -14.33 -15.20 -7.19
N SER A 107 -15.17 -14.17 -7.13
CA SER A 107 -15.89 -13.74 -5.93
C SER A 107 -17.35 -13.41 -6.27
N LEU A 108 -18.13 -13.04 -5.25
CA LEU A 108 -19.51 -12.58 -5.43
C LEU A 108 -19.58 -11.47 -6.49
N ASN A 109 -20.58 -11.55 -7.36
CA ASN A 109 -20.79 -10.54 -8.39
C ASN A 109 -21.16 -9.21 -7.74
N ILE A 110 -20.64 -8.11 -8.29
CA ILE A 110 -20.93 -6.76 -7.81
C ILE A 110 -22.43 -6.46 -7.84
N ASP A 111 -23.14 -6.93 -8.86
CA ASP A 111 -24.58 -6.67 -9.02
C ASP A 111 -25.43 -7.39 -7.96
N ASP A 112 -24.88 -8.42 -7.32
CA ASP A 112 -25.53 -9.19 -6.27
C ASP A 112 -25.15 -8.69 -4.86
N MET A 113 -24.34 -7.64 -4.75
CA MET A 113 -23.85 -7.09 -3.48
C MET A 113 -24.58 -5.78 -3.15
N ASP A 114 -24.88 -5.59 -1.86
CA ASP A 114 -25.41 -4.32 -1.38
C ASP A 114 -24.37 -3.20 -1.53
N CYS A 115 -24.83 -1.98 -1.87
CA CYS A 115 -23.97 -0.83 -2.12
C CYS A 115 -23.03 -0.53 -0.94
N GLU A 116 -23.54 -0.67 0.28
CA GLU A 116 -22.86 -0.36 1.55
C GLU A 116 -21.65 -1.26 1.82
N VAL A 117 -21.57 -2.42 1.17
CA VAL A 117 -20.41 -3.31 1.28
C VAL A 117 -19.15 -2.59 0.82
N CYS A 118 -19.26 -1.78 -0.23
CA CYS A 118 -18.16 -1.01 -0.78
C CYS A 118 -18.23 0.46 -0.36
N HIS A 119 -19.44 1.03 -0.25
CA HIS A 119 -19.69 2.44 0.02
C HIS A 119 -20.01 2.69 1.49
N HIS A 120 -18.98 2.92 2.32
CA HIS A 120 -19.11 3.25 3.75
C HIS A 120 -18.05 4.23 4.25
#